data_AF-A0A1H7SDY0-F1
#
_entry.id   AF-A0A1H7SDY0-F1
#
_cell.length_a   1.000
_cell.length_b   1.000
_cell.length_c   1.000
_cell.angle_alpha   90.00
_cell.angle_beta   90.00
_cell.angle_gamma   90.00
#
_symmetry.space_group_name_H-M   'P 1'
#
loop_
_entity.id
_entity.type
_entity.pdbx_description
1 polymer ?
#
loop_
_entity_poly.entity_id
_entity_poly.type
_entity_poly.pdbx_seq_one_letter_code
_entity_poly.pdbx_strand_id
1 'polypeptide(L)'
;MEQHEIETLRDKVPCAAVLEREGWTVDVKESTTRAVKYRRGAGEIIIVIHNGRGWFDPLSDAKGDVFTLAGHLAGIAFPAAVEAVRSLVGYVPATPSWNCPKRTGIPLSITDRWRRRRPPTIGSRAWRYLADERAIPVSILQAAIAQGLLREGPSGSIWTAHVDQTRQLIGWEERGPQWRGFSTGGSKQLFRLGNEAPSEGFFVEPR
;
A
#
# COMPACT_ATOMS: atom_id res chain seq x y z
N MET A 1 33.00 4.95 -22.34
CA MET A 1 31.55 4.72 -22.58
C MET A 1 30.85 5.98 -22.16
N GLU A 2 30.09 6.60 -23.06
CA GLU A 2 29.47 7.90 -22.81
C GLU A 2 28.33 7.77 -21.79
N GLN A 3 28.27 8.67 -20.81
CA GLN A 3 27.29 8.63 -19.73
C GLN A 3 25.84 8.70 -20.27
N HIS A 4 25.66 9.41 -21.39
CA HIS A 4 24.38 9.53 -22.09
C HIS A 4 23.88 8.21 -22.69
N GLU A 5 24.78 7.33 -23.13
CA GLU A 5 24.38 6.01 -23.65
C GLU A 5 23.85 5.10 -22.54
N ILE A 6 24.47 5.15 -21.35
CA ILE A 6 24.05 4.36 -20.19
C ILE A 6 22.65 4.77 -19.73
N GLU A 7 22.37 6.08 -19.69
CA GLU A 7 21.05 6.60 -19.34
C GLU A 7 19.99 6.20 -20.37
N THR A 8 20.32 6.29 -21.66
CA THR A 8 19.43 5.88 -22.75
C THR A 8 19.07 4.40 -22.65
N LEU A 9 20.03 3.54 -22.31
CA LEU A 9 19.79 2.11 -22.12
C LEU A 9 18.93 1.83 -20.89
N ARG A 10 19.17 2.55 -19.78
CA ARG A 10 18.35 2.46 -18.57
C ARG A 10 16.88 2.82 -18.83
N ASP A 11 16.62 3.77 -19.73
CA ASP A 11 15.26 4.17 -20.09
C ASP A 11 14.58 3.21 -21.07
N LYS A 12 15.34 2.58 -21.97
CA LYS A 12 14.81 1.70 -23.02
C LYS A 12 14.57 0.27 -22.56
N VAL A 13 15.38 -0.25 -21.64
CA VAL A 13 15.33 -1.66 -21.24
C VAL A 13 14.71 -1.82 -19.86
N PRO A 14 13.49 -2.38 -19.74
CA PRO A 14 12.91 -2.67 -18.44
C PRO A 14 13.60 -3.87 -17.78
N CYS A 15 13.63 -3.89 -16.44
CA CYS A 15 14.15 -5.01 -15.64
C CYS A 15 13.46 -6.34 -15.97
N ALA A 16 12.19 -6.28 -16.38
CA ALA A 16 11.41 -7.43 -16.85
C ALA A 16 12.09 -8.18 -18.01
N ALA A 17 12.73 -7.46 -18.94
CA ALA A 17 13.40 -8.07 -20.09
C ALA A 17 14.59 -8.95 -19.67
N VAL A 18 15.34 -8.51 -18.65
CA VAL A 18 16.47 -9.28 -18.09
C VAL A 18 15.94 -10.55 -17.40
N LEU A 19 14.88 -10.41 -16.60
CA LEU A 19 14.31 -11.52 -15.83
C LEU A 19 13.71 -12.60 -16.73
N GLU A 20 12.92 -12.21 -17.73
CA GLU A 20 12.32 -13.17 -18.67
C GLU A 20 13.37 -13.93 -19.49
N ARG A 21 14.45 -13.27 -19.91
CA ARG A 21 15.57 -13.92 -20.61
C ARG A 21 16.26 -14.98 -19.74
N GLU A 22 16.36 -14.73 -18.44
CA GLU A 22 16.93 -15.65 -17.45
C GLU A 22 15.91 -16.68 -16.93
N GLY A 23 14.75 -16.81 -17.60
CA GLY A 23 13.73 -17.82 -17.31
C GLY A 23 12.86 -17.55 -16.08
N TRP A 24 12.83 -16.31 -15.59
CA TRP A 24 11.96 -15.94 -14.48
C TRP A 24 10.51 -15.81 -14.92
N THR A 25 9.59 -16.22 -14.05
CA THR A 25 8.14 -16.19 -14.32
C THR A 25 7.44 -15.19 -13.41
N VAL A 26 6.44 -14.49 -13.94
CA VAL A 26 5.66 -13.52 -13.16
C VAL A 26 4.66 -14.24 -12.25
N ASP A 27 4.72 -13.96 -10.95
CA ASP A 27 3.69 -14.38 -10.00
C ASP A 27 2.53 -13.37 -10.01
N VAL A 28 1.58 -13.56 -10.92
CA VAL A 28 0.43 -12.66 -11.09
C VAL A 28 -0.43 -12.57 -9.81
N LYS A 29 -0.47 -13.62 -8.99
CA LYS A 29 -1.33 -13.67 -7.79
C LYS A 29 -0.81 -12.76 -6.68
N GLU A 30 0.50 -12.71 -6.51
CA GLU A 30 1.11 -11.90 -5.46
C GLU A 30 1.66 -10.54 -5.93
N SER A 31 1.58 -10.27 -7.23
CA SER A 31 2.03 -9.02 -7.82
C SER A 31 0.96 -7.94 -7.80
N THR A 32 1.40 -6.69 -7.87
CA THR A 32 0.54 -5.51 -8.01
C THR A 32 0.97 -4.70 -9.23
N THR A 33 0.12 -3.76 -9.68
CA THR A 33 0.45 -2.88 -10.81
C THR A 33 1.70 -2.02 -10.60
N ARG A 34 2.12 -1.79 -9.34
CA ARG A 34 3.30 -0.98 -8.99
C ARG A 34 4.52 -1.82 -8.59
N ALA A 35 4.31 -3.09 -8.25
CA ALA A 35 5.34 -4.00 -7.79
C ALA A 35 5.08 -5.39 -8.36
N VAL A 36 5.88 -5.79 -9.35
CA VAL A 36 5.74 -7.07 -10.05
C VAL A 36 6.75 -8.05 -9.48
N LYS A 37 6.25 -9.17 -8.96
CA LYS A 37 7.05 -10.24 -8.38
C LYS A 37 7.36 -11.29 -9.44
N TYR A 38 8.63 -11.59 -9.58
CA TYR A 38 9.16 -12.65 -10.42
C TYR A 38 9.66 -13.79 -9.53
N ARG A 39 9.40 -15.03 -9.92
CA ARG A 39 9.87 -16.22 -9.21
C ARG A 39 10.64 -17.15 -10.14
N ARG A 40 11.66 -17.80 -9.59
CA ARG A 40 12.45 -18.85 -10.25
C ARG A 40 12.75 -19.98 -9.27
N GLY A 41 12.64 -21.22 -9.75
CA GLY A 41 12.91 -22.41 -8.95
C GLY A 41 12.07 -22.54 -7.68
N ALA A 42 12.66 -23.11 -6.63
CA ALA A 42 11.96 -23.50 -5.40
C ALA A 42 11.80 -22.37 -4.37
N GLY A 43 12.28 -21.14 -4.65
CA GLY A 43 12.18 -20.06 -3.66
C GLY A 43 12.82 -18.71 -4.02
N GLU A 44 13.42 -18.54 -5.19
CA GLU A 44 13.99 -17.25 -5.58
C GLU A 44 12.87 -16.28 -5.96
N ILE A 45 12.95 -15.04 -5.47
CA ILE A 45 11.99 -13.98 -5.74
C ILE A 45 12.70 -12.67 -6.01
N ILE A 46 12.32 -11.98 -7.07
CA ILE A 46 12.75 -10.61 -7.37
C ILE A 46 11.53 -9.74 -7.56
N ILE A 47 11.52 -8.56 -6.95
CA ILE A 47 10.40 -7.62 -7.03
C ILE A 47 10.82 -6.40 -7.84
N VAL A 48 10.17 -6.23 -8.99
CA VAL A 48 10.37 -5.09 -9.89
C VAL A 48 9.41 -3.97 -9.53
N ILE A 49 9.95 -2.77 -9.33
CA ILE A 49 9.26 -1.56 -8.89
C ILE A 49 9.58 -0.38 -9.82
N HIS A 50 9.06 0.81 -9.52
CA HIS A 50 9.29 2.05 -10.30
C HIS A 50 8.99 1.88 -11.80
N ASN A 51 7.83 1.32 -12.12
CA ASN A 51 7.38 1.07 -13.50
C ASN A 51 8.36 0.24 -14.33
N GLY A 52 9.04 -0.75 -13.71
CA GLY A 52 9.97 -1.62 -14.43
C GLY A 52 11.44 -1.18 -14.38
N ARG A 53 11.73 -0.04 -13.74
CA ARG A 53 13.09 0.56 -13.76
C ARG A 53 13.95 0.20 -12.56
N GLY A 54 13.33 -0.24 -11.47
CA GLY A 54 14.04 -0.65 -10.27
C GLY A 54 13.67 -2.06 -9.87
N TRP A 55 14.53 -2.70 -9.11
CA TRP A 55 14.29 -4.02 -8.54
C TRP A 55 14.89 -4.13 -7.14
N PHE A 56 14.40 -5.08 -6.37
CA PHE A 56 15.03 -5.54 -5.13
C PHE A 56 14.72 -7.03 -4.89
N ASP A 57 15.61 -7.68 -4.16
CA ASP A 57 15.42 -9.04 -3.63
C ASP A 57 14.90 -8.93 -2.18
N PRO A 58 13.75 -9.50 -1.82
CA PRO A 58 13.24 -9.47 -0.45
C PRO A 58 13.97 -10.44 0.50
N LEU A 59 14.82 -11.34 0.00
CA LEU A 59 15.61 -12.28 0.80
C LEU A 59 17.04 -11.78 1.05
N SER A 60 17.45 -10.66 0.45
CA SER A 60 18.75 -10.02 0.64
C SER A 60 18.63 -8.49 0.63
N ASP A 61 19.75 -7.78 0.77
CA ASP A 61 19.79 -6.32 0.62
C ASP A 61 20.05 -5.87 -0.84
N ALA A 62 20.03 -6.81 -1.80
CA ALA A 62 20.30 -6.53 -3.19
C ALA A 62 19.16 -5.71 -3.82
N LYS A 63 19.53 -4.60 -4.46
CA LYS A 63 18.61 -3.69 -5.14
C LYS A 63 19.35 -2.82 -6.15
N GLY A 64 18.61 -2.27 -7.10
CA GLY A 64 19.13 -1.24 -8.00
C GLY A 64 18.37 -1.13 -9.31
N ASP A 65 19.11 -0.83 -10.36
CA ASP A 65 18.62 -0.68 -11.73
C ASP A 65 18.85 -1.94 -12.59
N VAL A 66 18.51 -1.85 -13.87
CA VAL A 66 18.64 -2.93 -14.85
C VAL A 66 20.07 -3.50 -14.98
N PHE A 67 21.12 -2.68 -14.79
CA PHE A 67 22.50 -3.14 -14.89
C PHE A 67 22.91 -3.91 -13.64
N THR A 68 22.53 -3.40 -12.46
CA THR A 68 22.76 -4.13 -11.21
C THR A 68 22.00 -5.45 -11.17
N LEU A 69 20.82 -5.52 -11.81
CA LEU A 69 20.06 -6.76 -11.96
C LEU A 69 20.80 -7.78 -12.82
N ALA A 70 21.25 -7.38 -14.01
CA ALA A 70 22.00 -8.25 -14.90
C ALA A 70 23.30 -8.75 -14.24
N GLY A 71 24.01 -7.85 -13.54
CA GLY A 71 25.19 -8.20 -12.76
C GLY A 71 24.88 -9.20 -11.63
N HIS A 72 23.78 -8.99 -10.90
CA HIS A 72 23.37 -9.84 -9.80
C HIS A 72 22.96 -11.25 -10.27
N LEU A 73 22.20 -11.35 -11.37
CA LEU A 73 21.71 -12.63 -11.89
C LEU A 73 22.81 -13.49 -12.53
N ALA A 74 23.71 -12.87 -13.28
CA ALA A 74 24.77 -13.57 -14.02
C ALA A 74 26.12 -13.59 -13.30
N GLY A 75 26.26 -12.92 -12.16
CA GLY A 75 27.53 -12.79 -11.43
C GLY A 75 28.61 -12.04 -12.21
N ILE A 76 28.20 -11.11 -13.10
CA ILE A 76 29.09 -10.41 -14.02
C ILE A 76 29.39 -8.98 -13.55
N ALA A 77 30.57 -8.48 -13.93
CA ALA A 77 30.97 -7.10 -13.66
C ALA A 77 30.18 -6.10 -14.52
N PHE A 78 30.12 -4.85 -14.06
CA PHE A 78 29.33 -3.77 -14.70
C PHE A 78 29.55 -3.62 -16.22
N PRO A 79 30.78 -3.65 -16.78
CA PRO A 79 30.96 -3.52 -18.23
C PRO A 79 30.28 -4.65 -19.02
N ALA A 80 30.35 -5.89 -18.53
CA ALA A 80 29.67 -7.03 -19.13
C ALA A 80 28.15 -6.95 -18.96
N ALA A 81 27.68 -6.42 -17.82
CA ALA A 81 26.26 -6.18 -17.58
C ALA A 81 25.67 -5.16 -18.57
N VAL A 82 26.42 -4.11 -18.93
CA VAL A 82 25.97 -3.15 -19.94
C VAL A 82 25.79 -3.82 -21.30
N GLU A 83 26.72 -4.70 -21.71
CA GLU A 83 26.60 -5.39 -22.99
C GLU A 83 25.42 -6.39 -23.00
N ALA A 84 25.21 -7.09 -21.89
CA ALA A 84 24.04 -7.94 -21.72
C ALA A 84 22.73 -7.12 -21.85
N VAL A 85 22.65 -5.95 -21.22
CA VAL A 85 21.49 -5.05 -21.33
C VAL A 85 21.35 -4.46 -22.73
N ARG A 86 22.45 -4.11 -23.41
CA ARG A 86 22.43 -3.65 -24.81
C ARG A 86 21.79 -4.67 -25.73
N SER A 87 22.08 -5.96 -25.56
CA SER A 87 21.49 -7.03 -26.36
C SER A 87 19.98 -7.23 -26.13
N LEU A 88 19.40 -6.58 -25.12
CA LEU A 88 17.97 -6.60 -24.79
C LEU A 88 17.22 -5.36 -25.29
N VAL A 89 17.89 -4.43 -25.97
CA VAL A 89 17.22 -3.25 -26.56
C VAL A 89 16.22 -3.70 -27.61
N GLY A 90 14.94 -3.35 -27.41
CA GLY A 90 13.83 -3.76 -28.28
C GLY A 90 13.14 -5.05 -27.87
N TYR A 91 13.63 -5.74 -26.82
CA TYR A 91 12.89 -6.85 -26.22
C TYR A 91 11.62 -6.33 -25.55
N VAL A 92 10.47 -6.85 -25.99
CA VAL A 92 9.17 -6.50 -25.42
C VAL A 92 8.80 -7.59 -24.41
N PRO A 93 8.92 -7.33 -23.09
CA PRO A 93 8.53 -8.31 -22.09
C PRO A 93 7.04 -8.62 -22.19
N ALA A 94 6.68 -9.85 -21.84
CA ALA A 94 5.29 -10.27 -21.80
C ALA A 94 4.52 -9.35 -20.85
N THR A 95 3.52 -8.63 -21.36
CA THR A 95 2.74 -7.75 -20.50
C THR A 95 1.82 -8.62 -19.64
N PRO A 96 1.99 -8.67 -18.31
CA PRO A 96 1.09 -9.44 -17.48
C PRO A 96 -0.32 -8.85 -17.61
N SER A 97 -1.29 -9.71 -17.93
CA SER A 97 -2.70 -9.34 -17.98
C SER A 97 -3.20 -9.13 -16.55
N TRP A 98 -3.01 -7.91 -16.05
CA TRP A 98 -3.60 -7.49 -14.79
C TRP A 98 -5.12 -7.47 -14.95
N ASN A 99 -5.79 -8.54 -14.52
CA ASN A 99 -7.23 -8.55 -14.29
C ASN A 99 -7.54 -7.74 -13.01
N CYS A 100 -7.12 -6.47 -13.00
CA CYS A 100 -7.59 -5.52 -12.01
C CYS A 100 -8.79 -4.83 -12.65
N PRO A 101 -10.03 -5.12 -12.23
CA PRO A 101 -11.17 -4.35 -12.69
C PRO A 101 -10.88 -2.89 -12.35
N LYS A 102 -10.59 -2.07 -13.37
CA LYS A 102 -10.51 -0.61 -13.23
C LYS A 102 -11.80 -0.20 -12.53
N ARG A 103 -11.72 0.37 -11.33
CA ARG A 103 -12.90 0.88 -10.64
C ARG A 103 -13.42 2.05 -11.50
N THR A 104 -14.40 1.77 -12.36
CA THR A 104 -14.98 2.70 -13.35
C THR A 104 -15.92 3.75 -12.72
N GLY A 105 -15.85 3.94 -11.41
CA GLY A 105 -16.66 4.94 -10.71
C GLY A 105 -15.82 6.14 -10.30
N ILE A 106 -16.43 7.32 -10.29
CA ILE A 106 -15.92 8.48 -9.55
C ILE A 106 -15.55 7.99 -8.15
N PRO A 107 -14.31 8.20 -7.67
CA PRO A 107 -13.93 7.76 -6.34
C PRO A 107 -14.90 8.40 -5.34
N LEU A 108 -15.66 7.55 -4.66
CA LEU A 108 -16.58 7.98 -3.61
C LEU A 108 -15.84 8.90 -2.64
N SER A 109 -16.52 9.95 -2.20
CA SER A 109 -15.97 10.87 -1.20
C SER A 109 -15.54 10.09 0.04
N ILE A 110 -14.61 10.68 0.80
CA ILE A 110 -14.10 10.06 2.02
C ILE A 110 -15.24 9.76 3.01
N THR A 111 -16.19 10.70 3.11
CA THR A 111 -17.39 10.60 3.93
C THR A 111 -18.30 9.45 3.48
N ASP A 112 -18.53 9.28 2.17
CA ASP A 112 -19.37 8.20 1.66
C ASP A 112 -18.75 6.82 1.90
N ARG A 113 -17.43 6.71 1.72
CA ARG A 113 -16.69 5.47 1.99
C ARG A 113 -16.77 5.08 3.46
N TRP A 114 -16.67 6.06 4.36
CA TRP A 114 -16.81 5.85 5.80
C TRP A 114 -18.23 5.41 6.18
N ARG A 115 -19.25 6.11 5.69
CA ARG A 115 -20.67 5.83 6.00
C ARG A 115 -21.11 4.44 5.56
N ARG A 116 -20.53 3.90 4.49
CA ARG A 116 -20.83 2.54 4.00
C ARG A 116 -20.32 1.42 4.90
N ARG A 117 -19.42 1.71 5.83
CA ARG A 117 -18.92 0.72 6.79
C ARG A 117 -19.78 0.68 8.03
N ARG A 118 -19.84 -0.50 8.66
CA ARG A 118 -20.58 -0.73 9.90
C ARG A 118 -19.67 -0.46 11.10
N PRO A 119 -20.19 -0.02 12.25
CA PRO A 119 -19.40 0.02 13.48
C PRO A 119 -18.99 -1.40 13.92
N PRO A 120 -17.88 -1.53 14.68
CA PRO A 120 -17.51 -2.80 15.27
C PRO A 120 -18.60 -3.37 16.19
N THR A 121 -18.94 -4.64 16.01
CA THR A 121 -19.88 -5.36 16.89
C THR A 121 -19.14 -6.32 17.81
N ILE A 122 -19.64 -6.51 19.03
CA ILE A 122 -19.10 -7.49 19.98
C ILE A 122 -18.97 -8.86 19.29
N GLY A 123 -17.78 -9.46 19.38
CA GLY A 123 -17.48 -10.76 18.76
C GLY A 123 -17.05 -10.71 17.28
N SER A 124 -17.06 -9.55 16.64
CA SER A 124 -16.44 -9.41 15.31
C SER A 124 -14.92 -9.50 15.39
N ARG A 125 -14.26 -9.74 14.24
CA ARG A 125 -12.78 -9.77 14.17
C ARG A 125 -12.17 -8.41 14.55
N ALA A 126 -12.79 -7.31 14.14
CA ALA A 126 -12.34 -5.97 14.48
C ALA A 126 -12.49 -5.69 15.98
N TRP A 127 -13.59 -6.17 16.59
CA TRP A 127 -13.79 -6.06 18.04
C TRP A 127 -12.74 -6.86 18.82
N ARG A 128 -12.52 -8.14 18.47
CA ARG A 128 -11.49 -8.96 19.14
C ARG A 128 -10.10 -8.36 19.00
N TYR A 129 -9.76 -7.83 17.82
CA TYR A 129 -8.49 -7.11 17.63
C TYR A 129 -8.36 -5.92 18.60
N LEU A 130 -9.41 -5.12 18.80
CA LEU A 130 -9.35 -3.97 19.71
C LEU A 130 -9.37 -4.36 21.20
N ALA A 131 -10.28 -5.24 21.59
CA ALA A 131 -10.53 -5.60 22.97
C ALA A 131 -9.50 -6.62 23.48
N ASP A 132 -9.22 -7.67 22.70
CA ASP A 132 -8.40 -8.80 23.14
C ASP A 132 -6.93 -8.56 22.82
N GLU A 133 -6.59 -8.24 21.56
CA GLU A 133 -5.19 -8.08 21.14
C GLU A 133 -4.59 -6.73 21.56
N ARG A 134 -5.39 -5.65 21.52
CA ARG A 134 -4.94 -4.30 21.87
C ARG A 134 -5.32 -3.88 23.29
N ALA A 135 -6.01 -4.75 24.03
CA ALA A 135 -6.41 -4.54 25.42
C ALA A 135 -7.11 -3.20 25.68
N ILE A 136 -7.88 -2.70 24.69
CA ILE A 136 -8.60 -1.43 24.86
C ILE A 136 -9.85 -1.69 25.70
N PRO A 137 -10.07 -0.93 26.80
CA PRO A 137 -11.23 -1.14 27.66
C PRO A 137 -12.55 -1.04 26.89
N VAL A 138 -13.48 -1.94 27.19
CA VAL A 138 -14.80 -2.02 26.53
C VAL A 138 -15.55 -0.68 26.62
N SER A 139 -15.45 0.02 27.75
CA SER A 139 -16.07 1.34 27.93
C SER A 139 -15.54 2.39 26.94
N ILE A 140 -14.24 2.38 26.66
CA ILE A 140 -13.61 3.26 25.67
C ILE A 140 -14.06 2.90 24.25
N LEU A 141 -14.16 1.60 23.94
CA LEU A 141 -14.66 1.13 22.65
C LEU A 141 -16.12 1.54 22.42
N GLN A 142 -16.97 1.38 23.42
CA GLN A 142 -18.37 1.79 23.37
C GLN A 142 -18.49 3.30 23.17
N ALA A 143 -17.73 4.10 23.92
CA ALA A 143 -17.71 5.56 23.75
C ALA A 143 -17.25 5.97 22.35
N ALA A 144 -16.20 5.35 21.82
CA ALA A 144 -15.70 5.63 20.48
C ALA A 144 -16.68 5.21 19.37
N ILE A 145 -17.39 4.09 19.54
CA ILE A 145 -18.45 3.65 18.62
C ILE A 145 -19.64 4.62 18.65
N ALA A 146 -20.06 5.04 19.85
CA ALA A 146 -21.16 6.00 20.03
C ALA A 146 -20.84 7.36 19.39
N GLN A 147 -19.59 7.80 19.47
CA GLN A 147 -19.10 9.01 18.77
C GLN A 147 -18.86 8.79 17.27
N GLY A 148 -19.10 7.58 16.75
CA GLY A 148 -18.93 7.26 15.35
C GLY A 148 -17.47 7.27 14.86
N LEU A 149 -16.51 7.11 15.76
CA LEU A 149 -15.06 7.16 15.48
C LEU A 149 -14.50 5.82 14.97
N LEU A 150 -15.26 4.73 15.09
CA LEU A 150 -14.84 3.39 14.74
C LEU A 150 -15.75 2.75 13.68
N ARG A 151 -15.12 2.09 12.70
CA ARG A 151 -15.80 1.30 11.64
C ARG A 151 -15.03 0.03 11.30
N GLU A 152 -15.74 -1.03 10.94
CA GLU A 152 -15.13 -2.26 10.43
C GLU A 152 -14.72 -2.12 8.97
N GLY A 153 -13.45 -2.38 8.71
CA GLY A 153 -12.86 -2.47 7.40
C GLY A 153 -12.85 -3.89 6.83
N PRO A 154 -12.35 -4.07 5.59
CA PRO A 154 -12.17 -5.38 4.98
C PRO A 154 -11.33 -6.33 5.85
N SER A 155 -11.59 -7.63 5.72
CA SER A 155 -10.80 -8.70 6.37
C SER A 155 -10.67 -8.58 7.90
N GLY A 156 -11.62 -7.92 8.56
CA GLY A 156 -11.61 -7.73 10.02
C GLY A 156 -10.68 -6.63 10.51
N SER A 157 -10.23 -5.74 9.61
CA SER A 157 -9.52 -4.52 10.02
C SER A 157 -10.45 -3.54 10.74
N ILE A 158 -9.88 -2.72 11.61
CA ILE A 158 -10.52 -1.55 12.20
C ILE A 158 -10.12 -0.30 11.42
N TRP A 159 -11.10 0.58 11.21
CA TRP A 159 -10.90 1.95 10.74
C TRP A 159 -11.14 2.92 11.89
N THR A 160 -10.17 3.79 12.18
CA THR A 160 -10.24 4.81 13.23
C THR A 160 -10.29 6.20 12.59
N ALA A 161 -11.36 6.95 12.82
CA ALA A 161 -11.58 8.26 12.21
C ALA A 161 -10.51 9.28 12.62
N HIS A 162 -10.03 10.04 11.65
CA HIS A 162 -9.42 11.34 11.85
C HIS A 162 -10.48 12.40 11.50
N VAL A 163 -10.73 13.29 12.45
CA VAL A 163 -11.64 14.42 12.28
C VAL A 163 -10.86 15.73 12.36
N ASP A 164 -11.38 16.80 11.78
CA ASP A 164 -10.86 18.17 11.92
C ASP A 164 -11.45 18.92 13.12
N GLN A 165 -11.12 20.20 13.24
CA GLN A 165 -11.55 21.10 14.31
C GLN A 165 -13.08 21.18 14.41
N THR A 166 -13.77 21.07 13.28
CA THR A 166 -15.24 21.09 13.18
C THR A 166 -15.88 19.71 13.33
N ARG A 167 -15.10 18.72 13.78
CA ARG A 167 -15.46 17.29 13.89
C ARG A 167 -15.85 16.65 12.55
N GLN A 168 -15.44 17.22 11.43
CA GLN A 168 -15.66 16.63 10.11
C GLN A 168 -14.61 15.57 9.81
N LEU A 169 -15.01 14.48 9.16
CA LEU A 169 -14.12 13.39 8.79
C LEU A 169 -13.12 13.86 7.71
N ILE A 170 -11.83 13.83 8.05
CA ILE A 170 -10.74 14.13 7.11
C ILE A 170 -9.96 12.90 6.67
N GLY A 171 -10.15 11.76 7.34
CA GLY A 171 -9.48 10.52 7.00
C GLY A 171 -9.73 9.42 8.01
N TRP A 172 -9.12 8.26 7.82
CA TRP A 172 -9.06 7.22 8.83
C TRP A 172 -7.79 6.39 8.73
N GLU A 173 -7.30 5.93 9.86
CA GLU A 173 -6.24 4.94 9.92
C GLU A 173 -6.83 3.53 9.91
N GLU A 174 -6.19 2.62 9.20
CA GLU A 174 -6.60 1.22 9.08
C GLU A 174 -5.61 0.33 9.83
N ARG A 175 -6.12 -0.51 10.73
CA ARG A 175 -5.31 -1.47 11.49
C ARG A 175 -5.95 -2.84 11.53
N GLY A 176 -5.13 -3.87 11.61
CA GLY A 176 -5.52 -5.24 11.91
C GLY A 176 -4.27 -6.05 12.21
N PRO A 177 -4.40 -7.35 12.53
CA PRO A 177 -3.27 -8.19 12.95
C PRO A 177 -2.09 -8.16 11.98
N GLN A 178 -2.38 -8.14 10.67
CA GLN A 178 -1.39 -8.08 9.59
C GLN A 178 -1.64 -6.90 8.63
N TRP A 179 -2.45 -5.92 9.04
CA TRP A 179 -2.83 -4.79 8.18
C TRP A 179 -2.48 -3.46 8.80
N ARG A 180 -1.87 -2.59 8.01
CA ARG A 180 -1.63 -1.19 8.33
C ARG A 180 -1.87 -0.37 7.08
N GLY A 181 -2.69 0.66 7.21
CA GLY A 181 -3.04 1.49 6.07
C GLY A 181 -3.61 2.84 6.49
N PHE A 182 -3.90 3.66 5.49
CA PHE A 182 -4.55 4.94 5.67
C PHE A 182 -5.50 5.21 4.50
N SER A 183 -6.58 5.93 4.76
CA SER A 183 -7.57 6.29 3.75
C SER A 183 -6.93 7.02 2.56
N THR A 184 -7.02 6.43 1.37
CA THR A 184 -6.63 7.10 0.11
C THR A 184 -7.44 8.38 -0.06
N GLY A 185 -6.75 9.51 -0.27
CA GLY A 185 -7.37 10.84 -0.42
C GLY A 185 -7.76 11.52 0.90
N GLY A 186 -7.36 10.97 2.05
CA GLY A 186 -7.56 11.60 3.36
C GLY A 186 -6.32 12.32 3.88
N SER A 187 -6.51 13.03 4.98
CA SER A 187 -5.49 13.79 5.71
C SER A 187 -5.40 13.33 7.16
N LYS A 188 -4.18 13.36 7.72
CA LYS A 188 -3.91 13.03 9.12
C LYS A 188 -3.77 14.30 9.96
N GLN A 189 -4.36 14.29 11.13
CA GLN A 189 -4.02 15.24 12.20
C GLN A 189 -3.05 14.53 13.17
N LEU A 190 -1.93 15.18 13.50
CA LEU A 190 -0.87 14.58 14.32
C LEU A 190 -1.29 14.36 15.78
N PHE A 191 -1.85 15.37 16.42
CA PHE A 191 -2.43 15.27 17.76
C PHE A 191 -3.55 16.28 17.94
N ARG A 192 -4.41 16.01 18.93
CA ARG A 192 -5.43 16.93 19.44
C ARG A 192 -5.47 16.78 20.95
N LEU A 193 -5.37 17.91 21.64
CA LEU A 193 -5.62 17.98 23.07
C LEU A 193 -7.10 18.31 23.27
N GLY A 194 -7.79 17.56 24.12
CA GLY A 194 -9.23 17.74 24.34
C GLY A 194 -9.53 18.72 25.46
N ASN A 195 -10.34 19.75 25.18
CA ASN A 195 -11.51 20.09 25.99
C ASN A 195 -12.49 20.92 25.14
N GLU A 196 -13.71 20.42 24.92
CA GLU A 196 -14.86 21.24 24.55
C GLU A 196 -15.99 20.78 25.46
N ALA A 197 -16.21 21.52 26.56
CA ALA A 197 -17.46 21.41 27.28
C ALA A 197 -18.60 21.65 26.28
N PRO A 198 -19.71 20.89 26.34
CA PRO A 198 -20.91 21.31 25.64
C PRO A 198 -21.27 22.69 26.19
N SER A 199 -21.44 23.70 25.34
CA SER A 199 -22.10 24.92 25.76
C SER A 199 -23.52 24.53 26.16
N GLU A 200 -23.75 24.36 27.47
CA GLU A 200 -25.07 24.35 28.07
C GLU A 200 -25.79 25.62 27.64
N GLY A 201 -26.66 25.49 26.65
CA GLY A 201 -27.70 26.48 26.39
C GLY A 201 -28.72 26.37 27.51
N PHE A 202 -28.49 27.08 28.62
CA PHE A 202 -29.55 27.42 29.56
C PHE A 202 -30.59 28.26 28.82
N PHE A 203 -31.74 27.65 28.51
CA PHE A 203 -32.95 28.40 28.20
C PHE A 203 -33.84 28.32 29.45
N VAL A 204 -33.80 29.37 30.27
CA VAL A 204 -34.79 29.59 31.32
C VAL A 204 -35.92 30.38 30.68
N GLU A 205 -37.06 29.75 30.43
CA GLU A 205 -38.29 30.46 30.09
C GLU A 205 -38.84 31.17 31.34
N PRO A 206 -39.32 32.43 31.21
CA PRO A 206 -39.90 33.15 32.32
C PRO A 206 -41.34 32.67 32.58
N ARG A 207 -41.69 32.51 33.86
CA ARG A 207 -43.05 32.77 34.36
C ARG A 207 -42.95 33.72 35.54
#